data_AF-L9JH85-F1
#
_entry.id   AF-L9JH85-F1
#
_cell.length_a   1.000
_cell.length_b   1.000
_cell.length_c   1.000
_cell.angle_alpha   90.00
_cell.angle_beta   90.00
_cell.angle_gamma   90.00
#
_symmetry.space_group_name_H-M   'P 1'
#
loop_
_entity.id
_entity.type
_entity.pdbx_description
1 polymer ?
#
loop_
_entity_poly.entity_id
_entity_poly.type
_entity_poly.pdbx_seq_one_letter_code
_entity_poly.pdbx_strand_id
1 'polypeptide(L)'
;MRVRRPGCPGRAAVADPRARLSWPRRPLLSRVMRKYDRSGRLVCNAVDLCDCLEKNCLGCFYPCPKCNSNKCGPECRCNRRWVYDAIVTEAGDVVSALPFPVPD
;
A
#
# COMPACT_ATOMS: atom_id res chain seq x y z
N MET A 1 -13.02 -22.34 -41.04
CA MET A 1 -13.16 -21.06 -41.78
C MET A 1 -11.90 -20.24 -41.55
N ARG A 2 -11.12 -19.96 -42.59
CA ARG A 2 -9.83 -19.26 -42.51
C ARG A 2 -10.06 -17.74 -42.53
N VAL A 3 -9.48 -17.00 -41.58
CA VAL A 3 -9.30 -15.55 -41.74
C VAL A 3 -7.84 -15.17 -41.44
N ARG A 4 -7.10 -15.13 -42.54
CA ARG A 4 -5.94 -14.30 -42.93
C ARG A 4 -5.25 -13.46 -41.84
N ARG A 5 -3.95 -13.72 -41.62
CA ARG A 5 -2.96 -12.68 -41.28
C ARG A 5 -2.60 -11.92 -42.57
N PRO A 6 -2.57 -10.58 -42.53
CA PRO A 6 -1.31 -9.84 -42.60
C PRO A 6 -1.39 -8.53 -41.77
N GLY A 7 -0.36 -7.81 -41.36
CA GLY A 7 1.07 -7.84 -41.60
C GLY A 7 1.61 -6.50 -41.05
N CYS A 8 2.79 -6.50 -40.44
CA CYS A 8 3.51 -5.26 -40.14
C CYS A 8 4.14 -4.73 -41.44
N PRO A 9 4.00 -3.42 -41.71
CA PRO A 9 5.13 -2.57 -42.09
C PRO A 9 5.14 -1.37 -41.13
N GLY A 10 6.21 -1.06 -40.41
CA GLY A 10 7.56 -0.88 -40.91
C GLY A 10 7.69 0.55 -41.45
N ARG A 11 8.14 1.49 -40.61
CA ARG A 11 9.33 2.35 -40.85
C ARG A 11 9.41 3.48 -39.83
N ALA A 12 10.64 3.68 -39.37
CA ALA A 12 11.08 4.66 -38.42
C ALA A 12 10.62 6.08 -38.79
N ALA A 13 9.99 6.75 -37.82
CA ALA A 13 10.09 8.21 -37.75
C ALA A 13 11.40 8.52 -37.04
N VAL A 14 12.36 8.99 -37.83
CA VAL A 14 13.61 9.60 -37.39
C VAL A 14 13.33 10.73 -36.39
N ALA A 15 14.11 10.77 -35.32
CA ALA A 15 13.97 11.72 -34.22
C ALA A 15 14.30 13.16 -34.65
N ASP A 16 13.42 14.10 -34.30
CA ASP A 16 13.69 15.54 -34.37
C ASP A 16 14.64 15.93 -33.22
N PRO A 17 15.79 16.59 -33.45
CA PRO A 17 16.77 16.86 -32.41
C PRO A 17 16.46 18.07 -31.52
N ARG A 18 15.36 18.83 -31.70
CA ARG A 18 15.20 20.13 -31.00
C ARG A 18 13.80 20.45 -30.45
N ALA A 19 12.94 19.47 -30.21
CA ALA A 19 11.75 19.70 -29.38
C ALA A 19 12.10 19.62 -27.89
N ARG A 20 12.45 20.75 -27.26
CA ARG A 20 12.44 20.88 -25.80
C ARG A 20 10.98 20.74 -25.32
N LEU A 21 10.56 19.51 -25.06
CA LEU A 21 9.27 19.23 -24.45
C LEU A 21 9.32 19.70 -22.99
N SER A 22 8.80 20.89 -22.72
CA SER A 22 8.44 21.35 -21.39
C SER A 22 7.29 20.47 -20.87
N TRP A 23 7.65 19.37 -20.21
CA TRP A 23 6.71 18.48 -19.55
C TRP A 23 5.87 19.30 -18.54
N PRO A 24 4.53 19.23 -18.57
CA PRO A 24 3.71 19.91 -17.57
C PRO A 24 4.11 19.39 -16.20
N ARG A 25 4.51 20.30 -15.30
CA ARG A 25 5.01 20.00 -13.94
C ARG A 25 4.18 18.86 -13.35
N ARG A 26 4.80 17.68 -13.23
CA ARG A 26 4.21 16.53 -12.55
C ARG A 26 3.72 17.04 -11.19
N PRO A 27 2.48 16.73 -10.76
CA PRO A 27 2.05 17.04 -9.41
C PRO A 27 3.10 16.49 -8.45
N LEU A 28 3.49 17.35 -7.51
CA LEU A 28 4.47 17.09 -6.49
C LEU A 28 4.21 15.71 -5.87
N LEU A 29 5.28 14.94 -5.71
CA LEU A 29 5.36 13.65 -5.03
C LEU A 29 4.06 13.28 -4.33
N SER A 30 3.42 12.19 -4.75
CA SER A 30 2.44 11.49 -3.93
C SER A 30 3.03 11.39 -2.53
N ARG A 31 2.61 12.29 -1.64
CA ARG A 31 3.15 12.40 -0.30
C ARG A 31 2.63 11.15 0.36
N VAL A 32 3.43 10.06 0.33
CA VAL A 32 3.00 8.74 0.76
C VAL A 32 2.38 8.93 2.14
N MET A 33 1.05 8.91 2.18
CA MET A 33 0.33 9.31 3.37
C MET A 33 0.54 8.19 4.35
N ARG A 34 1.06 8.54 5.52
CA ARG A 34 1.21 7.56 6.58
C ARG A 34 -0.16 6.98 6.89
N LYS A 35 -0.25 5.66 6.93
CA LYS A 35 -1.50 4.97 7.31
C LYS A 35 -1.72 5.06 8.81
N TYR A 36 -0.63 5.11 9.57
CA TYR A 36 -0.66 5.21 11.03
C TYR A 36 -0.02 6.51 11.56
N ASP A 37 -0.60 7.04 12.63
CA ASP A 37 -0.13 8.19 13.37
C ASP A 37 1.08 7.85 14.28
N ARG A 38 1.51 8.81 15.11
CA ARG A 38 2.63 8.60 16.06
C ARG A 38 2.26 7.70 17.23
N SER A 39 0.98 7.60 17.54
CA SER A 39 0.43 6.80 18.64
C SER A 39 0.09 5.36 18.21
N GLY A 40 0.16 5.06 16.92
CA GLY A 40 -0.17 3.76 16.36
C GLY A 40 -1.65 3.58 15.99
N ARG A 41 -2.39 4.68 15.84
CA ARG A 41 -3.78 4.70 15.34
C ARG A 41 -3.81 4.99 13.86
N LEU A 42 -4.81 4.47 13.17
CA LEU A 42 -5.01 4.72 11.75
C LEU A 42 -5.38 6.17 11.49
N VAL A 43 -4.80 6.75 10.46
CA VAL A 43 -5.01 8.16 10.11
C VAL A 43 -6.38 8.40 9.49
N CYS A 44 -6.96 7.40 8.81
CA CYS A 44 -8.24 7.55 8.12
C CYS A 44 -9.45 7.64 9.08
N ASN A 45 -9.38 6.99 10.23
CA ASN A 45 -10.52 6.86 11.15
C ASN A 45 -10.13 6.97 12.64
N ALA A 46 -8.87 7.27 12.96
CA ALA A 46 -8.32 7.33 14.31
C ALA A 46 -8.48 6.04 15.15
N VAL A 47 -8.73 4.89 14.50
CA VAL A 47 -8.93 3.61 15.19
C VAL A 47 -7.60 3.00 15.58
N ASP A 48 -7.52 2.50 16.83
CA ASP A 48 -6.36 1.81 17.38
C ASP A 48 -6.35 0.32 17.01
N LEU A 49 -6.23 0.02 15.71
CA LEU A 49 -6.22 -1.35 15.20
C LEU A 49 -4.87 -2.03 15.47
N CYS A 50 -4.92 -3.26 16.00
CA CYS A 50 -3.75 -4.12 16.17
C CYS A 50 -3.33 -4.73 14.82
N ASP A 51 -2.07 -5.10 14.68
CA ASP A 51 -1.56 -5.75 13.47
C ASP A 51 -2.16 -7.13 13.20
N CYS A 52 -2.87 -7.72 14.17
CA CYS A 52 -3.70 -8.91 13.94
C CYS A 52 -5.04 -8.62 13.25
N LEU A 53 -5.31 -7.35 12.92
CA LEU A 53 -6.51 -6.86 12.26
C LEU A 53 -7.83 -7.06 13.05
N GLU A 54 -7.75 -7.46 14.32
CA GLU A 54 -8.90 -7.62 15.21
C GLU A 54 -9.24 -6.31 15.95
N LYS A 55 -10.52 -5.92 15.96
CA LYS A 55 -10.99 -4.64 16.51
C LYS A 55 -10.87 -4.56 18.02
N ASN A 56 -11.16 -5.68 18.70
CA ASN A 56 -11.21 -5.74 20.14
C ASN A 56 -9.92 -6.32 20.75
N CYS A 57 -8.83 -6.34 19.98
CA CYS A 57 -7.55 -6.84 20.46
C CYS A 57 -6.92 -5.87 21.46
N LEU A 58 -6.72 -6.33 22.69
CA LEU A 58 -5.97 -5.59 23.72
C LEU A 58 -4.46 -5.55 23.43
N GLY A 59 -3.97 -6.52 22.65
CA GLY A 59 -2.58 -6.68 22.24
C GLY A 59 -2.20 -8.16 22.25
N CYS A 60 -1.91 -8.71 21.07
CA CYS A 60 -1.54 -10.13 20.92
C CYS A 60 -0.04 -10.33 20.66
N PHE A 61 0.71 -9.25 20.48
CA PHE A 61 2.15 -9.30 20.21
C PHE A 61 2.95 -8.88 21.42
N TYR A 62 4.25 -9.19 21.38
CA TYR A 62 5.20 -8.76 22.41
C TYR A 62 5.30 -7.23 22.46
N PRO A 63 5.59 -6.62 23.64
CA PRO A 63 5.78 -5.18 23.76
C PRO A 63 6.81 -4.66 22.76
N CYS A 64 6.36 -3.73 21.92
CA CYS A 64 7.21 -3.13 20.89
C CYS A 64 8.34 -2.30 21.52
N PRO A 65 9.62 -2.47 21.12
CA PRO A 65 10.72 -1.70 21.68
C PRO A 65 10.69 -0.20 21.31
N LYS A 66 9.88 0.21 20.31
CA LYS A 66 9.79 1.60 19.86
C LYS A 66 8.68 2.42 20.55
N CYS A 67 7.54 1.80 20.82
CA CYS A 67 6.36 2.49 21.37
C CYS A 67 5.76 1.82 22.60
N ASN A 68 6.38 0.72 23.06
CA ASN A 68 5.96 -0.08 24.22
C ASN A 68 4.52 -0.62 24.14
N SER A 69 3.94 -0.67 22.93
CA SER A 69 2.61 -1.22 22.68
C SER A 69 2.67 -2.68 22.29
N ASN A 70 1.71 -3.47 22.78
CA ASN A 70 1.55 -4.90 22.47
C ASN A 70 0.71 -5.15 21.21
N LYS A 71 0.44 -4.09 20.45
CA LYS A 71 -0.40 -4.11 19.24
C LYS A 71 0.39 -4.02 17.93
N CYS A 72 1.71 -3.87 18.04
CA CYS A 72 2.59 -3.86 16.87
C CYS A 72 2.94 -5.29 16.50
N GLY A 73 3.00 -5.58 15.21
CA GLY A 73 3.56 -6.82 14.69
C GLY A 73 5.09 -6.77 14.66
N PRO A 74 5.73 -7.44 13.68
CA PRO A 74 7.18 -7.45 13.52
C PRO A 74 7.76 -6.04 13.33
N GLU A 75 7.00 -5.17 12.66
CA GLU A 75 7.32 -3.76 12.49
C GLU A 75 6.40 -2.89 13.35
N CYS A 76 6.97 -1.84 13.94
CA CYS A 76 6.18 -0.89 14.71
C CYS A 76 5.17 -0.17 13.82
N ARG A 77 3.91 -0.17 14.24
CA ARG A 77 2.82 0.56 13.56
C ARG A 77 2.97 2.08 13.63
N CYS A 78 3.71 2.63 14.60
CA CYS A 78 3.91 4.07 14.70
C CYS A 78 4.63 4.61 13.45
N ASN A 79 4.03 5.61 12.80
CA ASN A 79 4.57 6.27 11.61
C ASN A 79 4.72 5.43 10.34
N ARG A 80 4.18 4.21 10.28
CA ARG A 80 4.28 3.41 9.07
C ARG A 80 3.36 3.90 7.96
N ARG A 81 3.73 3.59 6.73
CA ARG A 81 3.06 4.01 5.49
C ARG A 81 2.25 2.90 4.83
N TRP A 82 2.11 1.77 5.51
CA TRP A 82 1.41 0.59 5.03
C TRP A 82 0.52 0.02 6.13
N VAL A 83 -0.41 -0.86 5.76
CA VAL A 83 -1.25 -1.64 6.67
C VAL A 83 -1.40 -3.03 6.06
N TYR A 84 -1.59 -4.06 6.88
CA TYR A 84 -1.94 -5.38 6.35
C TYR A 84 -3.38 -5.36 5.86
N ASP A 85 -3.64 -5.85 4.65
CA ASP A 85 -5.01 -5.94 4.13
C ASP A 85 -5.74 -7.16 4.68
N ALA A 86 -5.05 -8.30 4.73
CA ALA A 86 -5.54 -9.54 5.30
C ALA A 86 -4.37 -10.41 5.79
N ILE A 87 -4.68 -11.29 6.73
CA ILE A 87 -3.82 -12.35 7.23
C ILE A 87 -4.38 -13.65 6.64
N VAL A 88 -3.56 -14.34 5.86
CA VAL A 88 -3.90 -15.61 5.22
C VAL A 88 -3.03 -16.74 5.75
N THR A 89 -3.61 -17.94 5.86
CA THR A 89 -2.87 -19.16 6.18
C THR A 89 -2.06 -19.64 4.99
N GLU A 90 -1.15 -20.58 5.21
CA GLU A 90 -0.40 -21.25 4.14
C GLU A 90 -1.31 -22.00 3.16
N ALA A 91 -2.50 -22.43 3.62
CA ALA A 91 -3.53 -23.06 2.80
C ALA A 91 -4.36 -22.06 1.98
N GLY A 92 -4.19 -20.75 2.20
CA GLY A 92 -4.92 -19.68 1.51
C GLY A 92 -6.20 -19.22 2.22
N ASP A 93 -6.48 -19.71 3.44
CA ASP A 93 -7.65 -19.29 4.20
C ASP A 93 -7.43 -17.91 4.84
N VAL A 94 -8.41 -17.01 4.70
CA VAL A 94 -8.37 -15.68 5.35
C VAL A 94 -8.67 -15.82 6.84
N VAL A 95 -7.67 -15.59 7.67
CA VAL A 95 -7.79 -15.60 9.14
C VAL A 95 -8.42 -14.32 9.66
N SER A 96 -7.94 -13.18 9.14
CA SER A 96 -8.38 -11.86 9.57
C SER A 96 -8.21 -10.87 8.43
N ALA A 97 -9.11 -9.91 8.29
CA ALA A 97 -9.09 -8.92 7.22
C ALA A 97 -9.36 -7.53 7.77
N LEU A 98 -8.89 -6.51 7.05
CA LEU A 98 -9.17 -5.12 7.41
C LEU A 98 -10.67 -4.89 7.51
N PRO A 99 -11.16 -4.43 8.67
CA PRO A 99 -12.59 -4.27 8.86
C PRO A 99 -13.14 -2.96 8.26
N PHE A 100 -12.29 -2.13 7.68
CA PHE A 100 -12.66 -0.89 7.01
C PHE A 100 -11.72 -0.63 5.82
N PRO A 101 -12.21 0.05 4.77
CA PRO A 101 -11.38 0.46 3.65
C PRO A 101 -10.38 1.54 4.09
N VAL A 102 -9.10 1.35 3.77
CA VAL A 102 -8.04 2.34 4.00
C VAL A 102 -7.63 2.92 2.64
N PRO A 103 -7.75 4.24 2.41
CA PRO A 103 -7.41 4.86 1.12
C PRO A 103 -5.90 4.82 0.87
N ASP A 104 -5.51 4.62 -0.40
CA ASP A 104 -4.11 4.47 -0.87
C ASP A 104 -3.25 5.75 -0.86
#